data_AF-A0A539EBF7-F1
#
_entry.id   AF-A0A539EBF7-F1
#
_cell.length_a   1.000
_cell.length_b   1.000
_cell.length_c   1.000
_cell.angle_alpha   90.00
_cell.angle_beta   90.00
_cell.angle_gamma   90.00
#
_symmetry.space_group_name_H-M   'P 1'
#
loop_
_entity.id
_entity.type
_entity.pdbx_description
1 polymer ?
#
loop_
_entity_poly.entity_id
_entity_poly.type
_entity_poly.pdbx_seq_one_letter_code
_entity_poly.pdbx_strand_id
1 'polypeptide(L)'
;MTIYILTRDLMCVFGRGPSGHPGIAYRSSGLAVPVLCFLVTAYMLSSASISNALFLEYEDVSQRKRVLNKCPLTSDEIRELLNAFYSVCSWIPIYYLWRPNLTDEGDNFLIELALAGNATHIITNNIADLINAELNFPHLNIVKPQQMLRGK
;
A
#
# COMPACT_ATOMS: atom_id res chain seq x y z
N MET A 1 -4.49 19.87 0.91
CA MET A 1 -5.21 18.60 1.17
C MET A 1 -4.20 17.49 0.92
N THR A 2 -4.06 16.54 1.84
CA THR A 2 -3.04 15.49 1.75
C THR A 2 -3.66 14.25 1.12
N ILE A 3 -3.15 13.82 -0.03
CA ILE A 3 -3.64 12.64 -0.78
C ILE A 3 -2.54 11.58 -0.79
N TYR A 4 -2.95 10.31 -0.66
CA TYR A 4 -2.08 9.16 -0.40
C TYR A 4 -2.28 8.03 -1.41
N ILE A 5 -1.19 7.41 -1.86
CA ILE A 5 -1.19 6.14 -2.60
C ILE A 5 -0.52 5.08 -1.73
N LEU A 6 -1.12 3.91 -1.66
CA LEU A 6 -0.62 2.75 -0.90
C LEU A 6 -0.22 1.68 -1.91
N THR A 7 1.01 1.18 -1.87
CA THR A 7 1.53 0.20 -2.83
C THR A 7 1.27 -1.26 -2.45
N ARG A 8 1.32 -2.15 -3.44
CA ARG A 8 1.14 -3.61 -3.31
C ARG A 8 2.02 -4.29 -2.24
N ASP A 9 3.25 -3.81 -2.03
CA ASP A 9 4.22 -4.45 -1.12
C ASP A 9 3.79 -4.41 0.36
N LEU A 10 2.89 -3.48 0.69
CA LEU A 10 2.35 -3.27 2.03
C LEU A 10 1.54 -4.50 2.52
N MET A 11 0.94 -5.26 1.59
CA MET A 11 0.27 -6.53 1.89
C MET A 11 1.22 -7.64 2.35
N CYS A 12 2.51 -7.57 2.02
CA CYS A 12 3.48 -8.60 2.42
C CYS A 12 3.93 -8.50 3.90
N VAL A 13 3.46 -7.49 4.64
CA VAL A 13 3.81 -7.24 6.06
C VAL A 13 2.92 -8.05 7.03
N PHE A 14 1.85 -8.67 6.53
CA PHE A 14 0.97 -9.55 7.29
C PHE A 14 1.79 -10.76 7.79
N GLY A 15 1.79 -11.05 9.09
CA GLY A 15 2.71 -12.03 9.69
C GLY A 15 2.22 -12.72 10.97
N ARG A 16 2.10 -14.05 10.94
CA ARG A 16 1.94 -14.90 12.13
C ARG A 16 3.26 -15.01 12.93
N GLY A 17 3.14 -15.14 14.25
CA GLY A 17 4.26 -15.40 15.14
C GLY A 17 4.81 -16.84 15.01
N PRO A 18 6.01 -17.13 15.55
CA PRO A 18 6.73 -18.38 15.33
C PRO A 18 6.10 -19.64 15.94
N SER A 19 5.02 -19.52 16.72
CA SER A 19 4.34 -20.63 17.40
C SER A 19 3.16 -21.26 16.63
N GLY A 20 2.82 -20.76 15.43
CA GLY A 20 1.78 -21.31 14.56
C GLY A 20 0.32 -21.12 15.02
N HIS A 21 0.07 -20.97 16.33
CA HIS A 21 -1.23 -20.61 16.90
C HIS A 21 -1.69 -19.20 16.51
N PRO A 22 -3.01 -18.91 16.52
CA PRO A 22 -3.56 -17.57 16.35
C PRO A 22 -3.33 -16.70 17.60
N GLY A 23 -2.07 -16.36 17.86
CA GLY A 23 -1.65 -15.49 18.97
C GLY A 23 -1.27 -14.09 18.50
N ILE A 24 -1.66 -13.06 19.25
CA ILE A 24 -1.33 -11.66 18.98
C ILE A 24 0.18 -11.46 19.13
N ALA A 25 0.90 -11.53 18.01
CA ALA A 25 2.33 -11.29 17.93
C ALA A 25 2.69 -9.79 18.04
N TYR A 26 2.14 -9.06 19.03
CA TYR A 26 2.57 -7.71 19.46
C TYR A 26 3.08 -7.68 20.91
N ARG A 27 3.99 -8.63 21.17
CA ARG A 27 5.12 -8.46 22.11
C ARG A 27 5.85 -7.15 21.77
N SER A 28 6.70 -6.61 22.65
CA SER A 28 7.62 -5.50 22.30
C SER A 28 8.77 -5.93 21.36
N SER A 29 8.44 -6.76 20.36
CA SER A 29 9.29 -7.47 19.40
C SER A 29 8.34 -8.35 18.55
N GLY A 30 8.01 -7.88 17.34
CA GLY A 30 6.82 -8.28 16.56
C GLY A 30 5.66 -7.31 16.82
N LEU A 31 4.75 -7.03 15.86
CA LEU A 31 3.44 -6.44 16.21
C LEU A 31 2.32 -6.82 15.22
N ALA A 32 1.27 -7.48 15.72
CA ALA A 32 0.11 -8.01 15.00
C ALA A 32 -1.03 -6.99 14.76
N VAL A 33 -0.66 -5.75 14.43
CA VAL A 33 -1.56 -4.67 14.03
C VAL A 33 -1.28 -4.11 12.60
N PRO A 34 -0.50 -4.74 11.66
CA PRO A 34 -0.23 -4.09 10.36
C PRO A 34 -1.52 -3.84 9.58
N VAL A 35 -2.41 -4.84 9.57
CA VAL A 35 -3.65 -4.87 8.79
C VAL A 35 -4.65 -3.83 9.29
N LEU A 36 -5.00 -3.93 10.58
CA LEU A 36 -6.04 -3.11 11.17
C LEU A 36 -5.59 -1.65 11.34
N CYS A 37 -4.30 -1.39 11.61
CA CYS A 37 -3.80 -0.02 11.61
C CYS A 37 -3.67 0.56 10.21
N PHE A 38 -3.31 -0.21 9.18
CA PHE A 38 -3.35 0.30 7.80
C PHE A 38 -4.72 0.92 7.47
N LEU A 39 -5.78 0.25 7.89
CA LEU A 39 -7.13 0.59 7.50
C LEU A 39 -7.86 1.48 8.49
N VAL A 40 -7.53 1.44 9.78
CA VAL A 40 -7.96 2.50 10.73
C VAL A 40 -7.25 3.82 10.42
N THR A 41 -5.98 3.80 10.00
CA THR A 41 -5.29 5.00 9.52
C THR A 41 -5.84 5.48 8.17
N ALA A 42 -6.20 4.58 7.23
CA ALA A 42 -6.90 4.97 6.00
C ALA A 42 -8.33 5.52 6.28
N TYR A 43 -9.08 4.94 7.20
CA TYR A 43 -10.40 5.46 7.61
C TYR A 43 -10.32 6.84 8.27
N MET A 44 -9.18 7.21 8.90
CA MET A 44 -8.93 8.57 9.39
C MET A 44 -8.47 9.55 8.28
N LEU A 45 -8.14 9.07 7.09
CA LEU A 45 -7.57 9.85 5.99
C LEU A 45 -8.41 9.67 4.72
N SER A 46 -9.46 10.49 4.61
CA SER A 46 -10.51 10.48 3.57
C SER A 46 -10.05 10.83 2.14
N SER A 47 -8.83 10.42 1.78
CA SER A 47 -8.05 10.94 0.65
C SER A 47 -7.01 9.93 0.15
N ALA A 48 -7.33 8.63 0.19
CA ALA A 48 -6.58 7.61 -0.54
C ALA A 48 -6.94 7.64 -2.04
N SER A 49 -5.99 7.34 -2.92
CA SER A 49 -6.19 7.22 -4.37
C SER A 49 -5.82 5.82 -4.88
N ILE A 50 -6.63 5.30 -5.79
CA ILE A 50 -6.44 3.98 -6.42
C ILE A 50 -6.66 4.06 -7.94
N SER A 51 -5.98 3.21 -8.70
CA SER A 51 -6.22 2.98 -10.13
C SER A 51 -6.61 1.53 -10.38
N ASN A 52 -7.17 1.23 -11.56
CA ASN A 52 -7.46 -0.14 -11.97
C ASN A 52 -6.22 -1.06 -11.94
N ALA A 53 -5.02 -0.52 -12.19
CA ALA A 53 -3.78 -1.29 -12.07
C ALA A 53 -3.49 -1.66 -10.61
N LEU A 54 -3.50 -0.68 -9.70
CA LEU A 54 -3.25 -0.90 -8.28
C LEU A 54 -4.27 -1.84 -7.65
N PHE A 55 -5.54 -1.74 -8.06
CA PHE A 55 -6.60 -2.68 -7.72
C PHE A 55 -6.29 -4.11 -8.18
N LEU A 56 -5.88 -4.32 -9.44
CA LEU A 56 -5.52 -5.65 -9.94
C LEU A 56 -4.28 -6.24 -9.23
N GLU A 57 -3.30 -5.40 -8.88
CA GLU A 57 -2.16 -5.83 -8.07
C GLU A 57 -2.56 -6.22 -6.64
N TYR A 58 -3.51 -5.51 -6.04
CA TYR A 58 -4.07 -5.82 -4.74
C TYR A 58 -4.82 -7.16 -4.75
N GLU A 59 -5.66 -7.40 -5.75
CA GLU A 59 -6.39 -8.66 -5.90
C GLU A 59 -5.46 -9.85 -6.17
N ASP A 60 -4.41 -9.70 -7.00
CA ASP A 60 -3.42 -10.76 -7.19
C ASP A 60 -2.59 -11.00 -5.93
N VAL A 61 -2.00 -9.96 -5.33
CA VAL A 61 -1.09 -10.09 -4.19
C VAL A 61 -1.78 -10.67 -2.96
N SER A 62 -3.01 -10.25 -2.67
CA SER A 62 -3.79 -10.76 -1.53
C SER A 62 -4.07 -12.26 -1.63
N GLN A 63 -4.27 -12.79 -2.84
CA GLN A 63 -4.54 -14.20 -3.11
C GLN A 63 -3.26 -15.08 -3.16
N ARG A 64 -2.06 -14.49 -3.21
CA ARG A 64 -0.79 -15.25 -3.21
C ARG A 64 -0.65 -16.06 -1.92
N LYS A 65 -0.37 -17.37 -2.04
CA LYS A 65 -0.13 -18.30 -0.90
C LYS A 65 0.88 -17.77 0.13
N ARG A 66 1.91 -17.00 -0.30
CA ARG A 66 2.90 -16.36 0.58
C ARG A 66 2.30 -15.29 1.51
N VAL A 67 1.24 -14.61 1.09
CA VAL A 67 0.49 -13.64 1.91
C VAL A 67 -0.50 -14.39 2.79
N LEU A 68 -1.36 -15.23 2.19
CA LEU A 68 -2.37 -16.03 2.91
C LEU A 68 -1.77 -16.86 4.07
N ASN A 69 -0.68 -17.59 3.84
CA ASN A 69 -0.02 -18.41 4.88
C ASN A 69 0.52 -17.60 6.06
N LYS A 70 0.78 -16.31 5.88
CA LYS A 70 1.27 -15.40 6.92
C LYS A 70 0.15 -14.54 7.51
N CYS A 71 -1.01 -14.48 6.87
CA CYS A 71 -2.15 -13.72 7.31
C CYS A 71 -2.77 -14.33 8.59
N PRO A 72 -3.24 -13.51 9.55
CA PRO A 72 -4.15 -13.98 10.59
C PRO A 72 -5.58 -14.18 10.06
N LEU A 73 -6.02 -13.39 9.08
CA LEU A 73 -7.36 -13.39 8.47
C LEU A 73 -7.53 -14.49 7.40
N THR A 74 -8.76 -14.91 7.21
CA THR A 74 -9.23 -15.76 6.10
C THR A 74 -9.30 -14.98 4.77
N SER A 75 -9.47 -15.71 3.66
CA SER A 75 -9.65 -15.11 2.33
C SER A 75 -10.87 -14.19 2.22
N ASP A 76 -11.97 -14.52 2.91
CA ASP A 76 -13.19 -13.72 2.86
C ASP A 76 -13.10 -12.46 3.72
N GLU A 77 -12.47 -12.55 4.90
CA GLU A 77 -12.13 -11.36 5.70
C GLU A 77 -11.19 -10.43 4.93
N ILE A 78 -10.16 -10.95 4.24
CA ILE A 78 -9.29 -10.13 3.37
C ILE A 78 -10.10 -9.46 2.26
N ARG A 79 -11.01 -10.20 1.61
CA ARG A 79 -11.87 -9.67 0.53
C ARG A 79 -12.83 -8.59 1.03
N GLU A 80 -13.48 -8.78 2.18
CA GLU A 80 -14.35 -7.77 2.80
C GLU A 80 -13.54 -6.51 3.17
N LEU A 81 -12.37 -6.70 3.76
CA LEU A 81 -11.43 -5.66 4.15
C LEU A 81 -10.92 -4.83 2.96
N LEU A 82 -10.63 -5.47 1.83
CA LEU A 82 -10.25 -4.78 0.58
C LEU A 82 -11.43 -4.01 -0.02
N ASN A 83 -12.64 -4.59 -0.04
CA ASN A 83 -13.84 -3.88 -0.48
C ASN A 83 -14.12 -2.63 0.37
N ALA A 84 -13.93 -2.69 1.69
CA ALA A 84 -14.02 -1.53 2.57
C ALA A 84 -12.99 -0.46 2.22
N PHE A 85 -11.73 -0.83 1.94
CA PHE A 85 -10.70 0.10 1.47
C PHE A 85 -11.06 0.76 0.12
N TYR A 86 -11.48 -0.04 -0.87
CA TYR A 86 -11.89 0.46 -2.18
C TYR A 86 -13.09 1.42 -2.12
N SER A 87 -13.96 1.26 -1.11
CA SER A 87 -15.15 2.11 -0.90
C SER A 87 -14.82 3.54 -0.43
N VAL A 88 -13.62 3.75 0.14
CA VAL A 88 -13.14 5.06 0.62
C VAL A 88 -12.03 5.66 -0.27
N CYS A 89 -11.65 4.98 -1.35
CA CYS A 89 -10.64 5.47 -2.29
C CYS A 89 -11.25 6.36 -3.39
N SER A 90 -10.52 7.41 -3.76
CA SER A 90 -10.73 8.13 -5.01
C SER A 90 -10.19 7.30 -6.17
N TRP A 91 -11.07 6.96 -7.13
CA TRP A 91 -10.70 6.17 -8.31
C TRP A 91 -10.18 7.09 -9.42
N ILE A 92 -8.89 6.95 -9.73
CA ILE A 92 -8.17 7.80 -10.67
C ILE A 92 -7.82 6.97 -11.93
N PRO A 93 -8.26 7.39 -13.13
CA PRO A 93 -7.84 6.75 -14.37
C PRO A 93 -6.36 7.08 -14.66
N ILE A 94 -5.64 6.07 -15.14
CA ILE A 94 -4.29 6.19 -15.69
C ILE A 94 -4.30 5.75 -17.16
N TYR A 95 -3.42 6.35 -17.95
CA TYR A 95 -3.36 6.22 -19.40
C TYR A 95 -1.98 5.74 -19.91
N TYR A 96 -1.00 5.56 -19.01
CA TYR A 96 0.36 5.09 -19.29
C TYR A 96 1.11 5.96 -20.31
N LEU A 97 0.89 7.28 -20.21
CA LEU A 97 1.51 8.30 -21.06
C LEU A 97 2.91 8.69 -20.56
N TRP A 98 3.20 8.49 -19.27
CA TRP A 98 4.47 8.85 -18.65
C TRP A 98 5.36 7.63 -18.41
N ARG A 99 6.64 7.73 -18.80
CA ARG A 99 7.70 6.76 -18.51
C ARG A 99 8.78 7.45 -17.65
N PRO A 100 8.68 7.40 -16.31
CA PRO A 100 9.71 7.90 -15.41
C PRO A 100 10.93 6.97 -15.29
N ASN A 101 10.92 5.83 -16.00
CA ASN A 101 12.01 4.84 -16.12
C ASN A 101 12.49 4.32 -14.75
N LEU A 102 11.53 3.87 -13.93
CA LEU A 102 11.81 3.26 -12.62
C LEU A 102 12.56 1.92 -12.75
N THR A 103 13.14 1.47 -11.62
CA THR A 103 13.86 0.19 -11.56
C THR A 103 12.94 -1.02 -11.73
N ASP A 104 11.67 -0.93 -11.30
CA ASP A 104 10.59 -1.82 -11.74
C ASP A 104 9.68 -1.05 -12.70
N GLU A 105 9.73 -1.41 -13.99
CA GLU A 105 8.84 -0.87 -15.03
C GLU A 105 7.34 -1.08 -14.70
N GLY A 106 7.02 -2.10 -13.88
CA GLY A 106 5.68 -2.35 -13.36
C GLY A 106 5.20 -1.32 -12.35
N ASP A 107 6.09 -0.66 -11.60
CA ASP A 107 5.75 0.38 -10.62
C ASP A 107 5.63 1.78 -11.26
N ASN A 108 6.02 1.98 -12.53
CA ASN A 108 5.96 3.27 -13.23
C ASN A 108 4.60 3.98 -13.13
N PHE A 109 3.50 3.21 -13.14
CA PHE A 109 2.15 3.79 -13.10
C PHE A 109 1.82 4.46 -11.76
N LEU A 110 2.53 4.14 -10.68
CA LEU A 110 2.33 4.76 -9.36
C LEU A 110 2.65 6.26 -9.39
N ILE A 111 3.63 6.65 -10.21
CA ILE A 111 3.99 8.05 -10.45
C ILE A 111 2.88 8.75 -11.26
N GLU A 112 2.35 8.11 -12.31
CA GLU A 112 1.25 8.69 -13.09
C GLU A 112 -0.04 8.81 -12.25
N LEU A 113 -0.35 7.80 -11.43
CA LEU A 113 -1.43 7.84 -10.43
C LEU A 113 -1.22 8.97 -9.42
N ALA A 114 0.03 9.23 -9.00
CA ALA A 114 0.34 10.34 -8.10
C ALA A 114 0.09 11.71 -8.75
N LEU A 115 0.51 11.89 -10.00
CA LEU A 115 0.29 13.15 -10.73
C LEU A 115 -1.20 13.36 -11.04
N ALA A 116 -1.89 12.35 -11.57
CA ALA A 116 -3.30 12.42 -11.94
C ALA A 116 -4.23 12.54 -10.72
N GLY A 117 -3.89 11.90 -9.60
CA GLY A 117 -4.61 12.01 -8.32
C GLY A 117 -4.24 13.23 -7.48
N ASN A 118 -3.25 14.03 -7.90
CA ASN A 118 -2.61 15.07 -7.07
C ASN A 118 -2.16 14.54 -5.70
N ALA A 119 -1.60 13.32 -5.69
CA ALA A 119 -1.09 12.68 -4.49
C ALA A 119 0.15 13.40 -3.97
N THR A 120 0.15 13.65 -2.67
CA THR A 120 1.28 14.25 -1.95
C THR A 120 2.24 13.19 -1.40
N HIS A 121 1.78 11.94 -1.27
CA HIS A 121 2.53 10.86 -0.64
C HIS A 121 2.31 9.53 -1.37
N ILE A 122 3.40 8.82 -1.68
CA ILE A 122 3.39 7.37 -1.96
C ILE A 122 3.92 6.66 -0.72
N ILE A 123 3.14 5.73 -0.19
CA ILE A 123 3.49 4.87 0.94
C ILE A 123 4.00 3.54 0.38
N THR A 124 5.24 3.15 0.69
CA THR A 124 5.85 1.90 0.22
C THR A 124 7.03 1.47 1.10
N ASN A 125 7.35 0.18 1.17
CA ASN A 125 8.65 -0.26 1.70
C ASN A 125 9.79 -0.12 0.65
N ASN A 126 9.45 -0.13 -0.64
CA ASN A 126 10.33 -0.18 -1.82
C ASN A 126 10.80 1.20 -2.30
N ILE A 127 11.15 2.10 -1.36
CA ILE A 127 11.53 3.49 -1.67
C ILE A 127 12.64 3.60 -2.74
N ALA A 128 13.62 2.68 -2.73
CA ALA A 128 14.75 2.73 -3.64
C ALA A 128 14.34 2.56 -5.11
N ASP A 129 13.29 1.79 -5.38
CA ASP A 129 12.84 1.47 -6.73
C ASP A 129 12.03 2.62 -7.35
N LEU A 130 11.45 3.47 -6.49
CA LEU A 130 10.63 4.66 -6.83
C LEU A 130 11.40 5.99 -6.82
N ILE A 131 12.48 6.13 -6.04
CA ILE A 131 13.28 7.37 -5.98
C ILE A 131 14.23 7.53 -7.19
N ASN A 132 14.65 6.44 -7.84
CA ASN A 132 15.56 6.48 -8.99
C ASN A 132 14.90 6.88 -10.32
N ALA A 133 13.78 7.60 -10.29
CA ALA A 133 13.14 8.16 -11.47
C ALA A 133 14.05 9.20 -12.16
N GLU A 134 14.06 9.22 -13.50
CA GLU A 134 14.73 10.30 -14.26
C GLU A 134 14.03 11.66 -14.11
N LEU A 135 12.80 11.66 -13.58
CA LEU A 135 11.97 12.83 -13.34
C LEU A 135 11.87 13.12 -11.84
N ASN A 136 12.21 14.34 -11.43
CA ASN A 136 12.11 14.80 -10.04
C ASN A 136 10.75 15.45 -9.76
N PHE A 137 10.06 15.00 -8.71
CA PHE A 137 8.71 15.43 -8.35
C PHE A 137 8.72 16.13 -6.97
N PRO A 138 9.02 17.45 -6.88
CA PRO A 138 9.29 18.15 -5.62
C PRO A 138 8.08 18.34 -4.69
N HIS A 139 6.90 17.82 -5.05
CA HIS A 139 5.68 17.83 -4.24
C HIS A 139 5.21 16.42 -3.85
N LEU A 140 5.98 15.38 -4.19
CA LEU A 140 5.63 13.97 -4.00
C LEU A 140 6.60 13.29 -3.02
N ASN A 141 6.12 13.02 -1.81
CA ASN A 141 6.90 12.36 -0.76
C ASN A 141 6.79 10.84 -0.86
N ILE A 142 7.89 10.14 -1.12
CA ILE A 142 7.94 8.66 -1.07
C ILE A 142 8.42 8.25 0.32
N VAL A 143 7.56 7.59 1.13
CA VAL A 143 7.80 7.32 2.56
C VAL A 143 7.40 5.91 2.98
N LYS A 144 8.08 5.35 4.00
CA LYS A 144 7.73 4.04 4.54
C LYS A 144 6.54 4.13 5.50
N PRO A 145 5.73 3.07 5.67
CA PRO A 145 4.64 3.04 6.64
C PRO A 145 5.07 3.44 8.06
N GLN A 146 6.29 3.06 8.47
CA GLN A 146 6.82 3.36 9.81
C GLN A 146 7.27 4.82 9.97
N GLN A 147 7.35 5.61 8.89
CA GLN A 147 7.56 7.06 8.93
C GLN A 147 6.20 7.77 9.07
N MET A 148 5.25 7.44 8.20
CA MET A 148 3.88 7.96 8.22
C MET A 148 3.20 7.76 9.60
N LEU A 149 3.29 6.55 10.15
CA LEU A 149 2.75 6.22 11.49
C LEU A 149 3.50 6.89 12.67
N ARG A 150 4.59 7.62 12.41
CA ARG A 150 5.34 8.40 13.41
C ARG A 150 5.16 9.92 13.28
N GLY A 151 4.33 10.39 12.33
CA GLY A 151 4.09 11.82 12.12
C GLY A 151 5.35 12.58 11.70
N LYS A 152 6.15 12.00 10.80
CA LYS A 152 7.38 12.58 10.23
C LYS A 152 7.46 12.33 8.72
#